data_AF-A0A9K3D1H6-F1
#
_entry.id   AF-A0A9K3D1H6-F1
#
_cell.length_a   1.000
_cell.length_b   1.000
_cell.length_c   1.000
_cell.angle_alpha   90.00
_cell.angle_beta   90.00
_cell.angle_gamma   90.00
#
_symmetry.space_group_name_H-M   'P 1'
#
loop_
_entity.id
_entity.type
_entity.pdbx_description
1 polymer ?
#
loop_
_entity_poly.entity_id
_entity_poly.type
_entity_poly.pdbx_seq_one_letter_code
_entity_poly.pdbx_strand_id
1 'polypeptide(L)'
;DALLSVAEHFLVAKPEDAEEQPEASAVEDTLTPKLVKLCVVVHETVTQMAERFLTETKRRYFTTPTSYLELINLYMQMLRKRRREMHELISRFEVGLSKLRSTNKQVQELSAEIEKLKPELAESAISTQALIAQLAEESVEVNALREKAIAEESLVQAQTADTQAIAEDAQREREAVKALNSLNKGDISEVKGFKSPSDLVVLVLEAVCILLKEKPDWDNAKKVMGDSGFLKRLYDLDKDNIKEGTLRKLRAYIANPQFQPDIVAKKSFACKSLCMWVRAMDVYARVAKEVEPKKARLQEAKDDLAGKQ
;
A
#
# COMPACT_ATOMS: atom_id res chain seq x y z
N ASP A 1 -26.54 21.26 94.18
CA ASP A 1 -27.27 20.17 93.49
C ASP A 1 -27.99 20.58 92.21
N ALA A 2 -28.83 21.61 92.19
CA ALA A 2 -29.56 21.98 90.96
C ALA A 2 -28.67 22.35 89.76
N LEU A 3 -27.60 23.14 89.95
CA LEU A 3 -26.67 23.51 88.86
C LEU A 3 -25.87 22.32 88.32
N LEU A 4 -25.52 21.38 89.20
CA LEU A 4 -24.83 20.13 88.82
C LEU A 4 -25.76 19.25 87.99
N SER A 5 -26.99 19.00 88.46
CA SER A 5 -27.97 18.17 87.75
C SER A 5 -28.32 18.73 86.37
N VAL A 6 -28.44 20.06 86.24
CA VAL A 6 -28.65 20.70 84.93
C VAL A 6 -27.43 20.51 84.02
N ALA A 7 -26.22 20.74 84.52
CA ALA A 7 -25.01 20.54 83.71
C ALA A 7 -24.82 19.08 83.30
N GLU A 8 -25.10 18.11 84.19
CA GLU A 8 -25.07 16.68 83.86
C GLU A 8 -26.08 16.37 82.77
N HIS A 9 -27.33 16.83 82.90
CA HIS A 9 -28.35 16.59 81.90
C HIS A 9 -27.95 17.11 80.50
N PHE A 10 -27.38 18.31 80.40
CA PHE A 10 -27.03 18.90 79.10
C PHE A 10 -25.69 18.41 78.53
N LEU A 11 -24.71 18.08 79.37
CA LEU A 11 -23.38 17.66 78.91
C LEU A 11 -23.25 16.15 78.74
N VAL A 12 -24.05 15.35 79.45
CA VAL A 12 -24.08 13.87 79.34
C VAL A 12 -25.10 13.41 78.30
N ALA A 13 -26.16 14.19 78.02
CA ALA A 13 -27.09 13.88 76.94
C ALA A 13 -26.35 13.88 75.59
N LYS A 14 -25.99 12.68 75.12
CA LYS A 14 -25.44 12.45 73.79
C LYS A 14 -26.45 12.97 72.75
N PRO A 15 -26.03 13.82 71.80
CA PRO A 15 -26.88 14.10 70.65
C PRO A 15 -27.11 12.81 69.86
N GLU A 16 -28.36 12.56 69.44
CA GLU A 16 -28.78 11.37 68.68
C GLU A 16 -27.97 11.16 67.37
N ASP A 17 -27.29 12.19 66.88
CA ASP A 17 -26.50 12.18 65.63
C ASP A 17 -25.00 11.87 65.81
N ALA A 18 -24.55 11.43 67.00
CA ALA A 18 -23.15 11.08 67.21
C ALA A 18 -22.85 9.68 66.64
N GLU A 19 -22.42 9.60 65.38
CA GLU A 19 -21.76 8.41 64.84
C GLU A 19 -20.67 7.94 65.82
N GLU A 20 -20.87 6.76 66.40
CA GLU A 20 -20.02 6.21 67.45
C GLU A 20 -18.61 5.93 66.91
N GLN A 21 -17.64 6.74 67.34
CA GLN A 21 -16.24 6.35 67.32
C GLN A 21 -15.85 5.80 68.71
N PRO A 22 -15.54 4.50 68.85
CA PRO A 22 -15.42 3.82 70.14
C PRO A 22 -14.22 4.27 71.00
N GLU A 23 -13.20 4.91 70.43
CA GLU A 23 -12.04 5.41 71.19
C GLU A 23 -12.28 6.81 71.81
N ALA A 24 -13.18 7.61 71.23
CA ALA A 24 -13.50 8.95 71.74
C ALA A 24 -14.40 8.89 72.99
N SER A 25 -15.21 7.83 73.13
CA SER A 25 -16.17 7.70 74.23
C SER A 25 -15.50 7.51 75.60
N ALA A 26 -14.42 6.73 75.68
CA ALA A 26 -13.73 6.47 76.95
C ALA A 26 -13.06 7.72 77.54
N VAL A 27 -12.56 8.63 76.70
CA VAL A 27 -11.98 9.91 77.14
C VAL A 27 -13.07 10.88 77.56
N GLU A 28 -14.18 10.93 76.81
CA GLU A 28 -15.35 11.75 77.15
C GLU A 28 -15.95 11.34 78.50
N ASP A 29 -16.05 10.05 78.81
CA ASP A 29 -16.64 9.56 80.06
C ASP A 29 -15.85 9.98 81.32
N THR A 30 -14.53 10.17 81.21
CA THR A 30 -13.69 10.64 82.34
C THR A 30 -13.64 12.15 82.50
N LEU A 31 -13.83 12.91 81.42
CA LEU A 31 -13.71 14.37 81.40
C LEU A 31 -15.06 15.08 81.62
N THR A 32 -16.17 14.48 81.18
CA THR A 32 -17.52 15.00 81.37
C THR A 32 -17.86 15.34 82.82
N PRO A 33 -17.59 14.48 83.84
CA PRO A 33 -17.89 14.83 85.24
C PRO A 33 -17.01 15.97 85.77
N LYS A 34 -15.79 16.16 85.23
CA LYS A 34 -14.93 17.30 85.59
C LYS A 34 -15.43 18.60 84.97
N LEU A 35 -15.93 18.54 83.74
CA LEU A 35 -16.50 19.67 83.02
C LEU A 35 -17.80 20.15 83.67
N VAL A 36 -18.66 19.22 84.09
CA VAL A 36 -19.87 19.52 84.88
C VAL A 36 -19.53 20.34 86.12
N LYS A 37 -18.54 19.89 86.91
CA LYS A 37 -18.07 20.62 88.09
C LYS A 37 -17.51 21.99 87.75
N LEU A 38 -16.76 22.11 86.64
CA LEU A 38 -16.22 23.38 86.18
C LEU A 38 -17.33 24.39 85.83
N CYS A 39 -18.39 23.97 85.13
CA CYS A 39 -19.52 24.84 84.80
C CYS A 39 -20.17 25.45 86.05
N VAL A 40 -20.34 24.63 87.10
CA VAL A 40 -20.89 25.09 88.38
C VAL A 40 -19.97 26.11 89.04
N VAL A 41 -18.67 25.79 89.14
CA VAL A 41 -17.68 26.71 89.73
C VAL A 41 -17.65 28.04 88.98
N VAL A 42 -17.66 28.01 87.65
CA VAL A 42 -17.68 29.25 86.82
C VAL A 42 -18.91 30.08 87.12
N HIS A 43 -20.10 29.48 87.18
CA HIS A 43 -21.33 30.22 87.46
C HIS A 43 -21.32 30.84 88.87
N GLU A 44 -20.92 30.09 89.88
CA GLU A 44 -20.78 30.56 91.27
C GLU A 44 -19.76 31.70 91.38
N THR A 45 -18.64 31.59 90.67
CA THR A 45 -17.60 32.63 90.67
C THR A 45 -18.12 33.93 90.06
N VAL A 46 -18.91 33.87 88.99
CA VAL A 46 -19.52 35.07 88.38
C VAL A 46 -20.53 35.71 89.33
N THR A 47 -21.29 34.92 90.09
CA THR A 47 -22.20 35.46 91.12
C THR A 47 -21.42 36.18 92.22
N GLN A 48 -20.32 35.61 92.72
CA GLN A 48 -19.44 36.27 93.70
C GLN A 48 -18.81 37.55 93.14
N MET A 49 -18.38 37.53 91.87
CA MET A 49 -17.84 38.72 91.20
C MET A 49 -18.91 39.80 90.99
N ALA A 50 -20.17 39.42 90.74
CA ALA A 50 -21.28 40.37 90.61
C ALA A 50 -21.57 41.10 91.94
N GLU A 51 -21.46 40.40 93.08
CA GLU A 51 -21.56 41.02 94.41
C GLU A 51 -20.41 42.00 94.65
N ARG A 52 -19.17 41.56 94.37
CA ARG A 52 -18.00 42.44 94.47
C ARG A 52 -18.12 43.67 93.59
N PHE A 53 -18.55 43.50 92.34
CA PHE A 53 -18.77 44.59 91.38
C PHE A 53 -19.79 45.61 91.91
N LEU A 54 -20.87 45.15 92.55
CA LEU A 54 -21.82 46.05 93.20
C LEU A 54 -21.16 46.84 94.34
N THR A 55 -20.34 46.19 95.17
CA THR A 55 -19.71 46.88 96.31
C THR A 55 -18.78 48.01 95.87
N GLU A 56 -17.99 47.77 94.82
CA GLU A 56 -16.96 48.68 94.31
C GLU A 56 -17.55 49.78 93.41
N THR A 57 -18.42 49.44 92.47
CA THR A 57 -18.90 50.38 91.42
C THR A 57 -20.30 50.93 91.66
N LYS A 58 -21.01 50.40 92.67
CA LYS A 58 -22.43 50.69 92.96
C LYS A 58 -23.38 50.40 91.79
N ARG A 59 -22.95 49.61 90.79
CA ARG A 59 -23.80 49.14 89.67
C ARG A 59 -24.20 47.69 89.90
N ARG A 60 -25.47 47.37 89.65
CA ARG A 60 -26.02 46.02 89.82
C ARG A 60 -25.85 45.20 88.55
N TYR A 61 -25.36 43.97 88.69
CA TYR A 61 -25.35 42.95 87.64
C TYR A 61 -26.08 41.71 88.16
N PHE A 62 -26.88 41.07 87.32
CA PHE A 62 -27.71 39.93 87.71
C PHE A 62 -27.26 38.69 86.94
N THR A 63 -26.95 37.62 87.69
CA THR A 63 -26.74 36.29 87.14
C THR A 63 -28.06 35.52 87.20
N THR A 64 -28.59 35.10 86.05
CA THR A 64 -29.83 34.31 85.97
C THR A 64 -29.54 32.86 85.58
N PRO A 65 -30.45 31.92 85.91
CA PRO A 65 -30.35 30.55 85.41
C PRO A 65 -30.35 30.45 83.88
N THR A 66 -30.96 31.40 83.17
CA THR A 66 -30.93 31.47 81.71
C THR A 66 -29.50 31.71 81.19
N SER A 67 -28.74 32.60 81.82
CA SER A 67 -27.32 32.83 81.46
C SER A 67 -26.45 31.58 81.69
N TYR A 68 -26.81 30.72 82.65
CA TYR A 68 -26.14 29.43 82.86
C TYR A 68 -26.42 28.44 81.72
N LEU A 69 -27.68 28.34 81.28
CA LEU A 69 -28.05 27.51 80.14
C LEU A 69 -27.42 28.01 78.83
N GLU A 70 -27.37 29.33 78.63
CA GLU A 70 -26.70 29.94 77.47
C GLU A 70 -25.20 29.62 77.44
N LEU A 71 -24.51 29.64 78.59
CA LEU A 71 -23.10 29.23 78.69
C LEU A 71 -22.90 27.77 78.23
N ILE A 72 -23.73 26.85 78.72
CA ILE A 72 -23.64 25.43 78.38
C ILE A 72 -23.95 25.23 76.89
N ASN A 73 -25.00 25.88 76.38
CA ASN A 73 -25.36 25.80 74.96
C ASN A 73 -24.27 26.35 74.04
N LEU A 74 -23.68 27.51 74.38
CA LEU A 74 -22.59 28.11 73.63
C LEU A 74 -21.38 27.18 73.60
N TYR A 75 -21.01 26.60 74.75
CA TYR A 75 -19.92 25.62 74.83
C TYR A 75 -20.18 24.41 73.92
N MET A 76 -21.38 23.82 73.98
CA MET A 76 -21.73 22.68 73.13
C MET A 76 -21.68 23.01 71.64
N GLN A 77 -22.18 24.19 71.24
CA GLN A 77 -22.11 24.64 69.85
C GLN A 77 -20.66 24.82 69.37
N MET A 78 -19.82 25.47 70.18
CA MET A 78 -18.40 25.64 69.88
C MET A 78 -17.67 24.30 69.80
N LEU A 79 -17.94 23.39 70.73
CA LEU A 79 -17.36 22.04 70.73
C LEU A 79 -17.74 21.26 69.48
N ARG A 80 -19.02 21.24 69.10
CA ARG A 80 -19.50 20.60 67.86
C ARG A 80 -18.84 21.22 66.62
N LYS A 81 -18.73 22.55 66.56
CA LYS A 81 -18.05 23.23 65.45
C LYS A 81 -16.59 22.80 65.36
N ARG A 82 -15.86 22.86 66.48
CA ARG A 82 -14.43 22.53 66.51
C ARG A 82 -14.16 21.05 66.20
N ARG A 83 -15.04 20.16 66.67
CA ARG A 83 -14.98 18.73 66.38
C ARG A 83 -15.17 18.47 64.89
N ARG A 84 -16.15 19.10 64.24
CA ARG A 84 -16.36 19.00 62.78
C ARG A 84 -15.14 19.47 61.99
N GLU A 85 -14.62 20.66 62.30
CA GLU A 85 -13.40 21.19 61.65
C GLU A 85 -12.22 20.21 61.76
N MET A 86 -12.05 19.60 62.93
CA MET A 86 -10.97 18.63 63.17
C MET A 86 -11.21 17.32 62.41
N HIS A 87 -12.44 16.80 62.37
CA HIS A 87 -12.78 15.60 61.60
C HIS A 87 -12.59 15.81 60.10
N GLU A 88 -12.99 16.96 59.56
CA GLU A 88 -12.74 17.31 58.16
C GLU A 88 -11.24 17.33 57.85
N LEU A 89 -10.43 17.88 58.75
CA LEU A 89 -8.98 17.91 58.59
C LEU A 89 -8.36 16.51 58.66
N ILE A 90 -8.80 15.67 59.60
CA ILE A 90 -8.37 14.26 59.72
C ILE A 90 -8.72 13.51 58.43
N SER A 91 -9.98 13.58 57.98
CA SER A 91 -10.43 12.93 56.75
C SER A 91 -9.62 13.38 55.54
N ARG A 92 -9.33 14.68 55.42
CA ARG A 92 -8.46 15.21 54.36
C ARG A 92 -7.05 14.61 54.40
N PHE A 93 -6.46 14.48 55.58
CA PHE A 93 -5.15 13.85 55.74
C PHE A 93 -5.18 12.36 55.44
N GLU A 94 -6.22 11.64 55.87
CA GLU A 94 -6.41 10.22 55.57
C GLU A 94 -6.53 9.97 54.06
N VAL A 95 -7.33 10.77 53.37
CA VAL A 95 -7.44 10.71 51.89
C VAL A 95 -6.09 11.02 51.24
N GLY A 96 -5.36 12.02 51.75
CA GLY A 96 -4.02 12.37 51.26
C GLY A 96 -3.02 11.23 51.44
N LEU A 97 -2.99 10.62 52.62
CA LEU A 97 -2.15 9.46 52.96
C LEU A 97 -2.50 8.24 52.12
N SER A 98 -3.78 7.98 51.91
CA SER A 98 -4.26 6.88 51.06
C SER A 98 -3.78 7.06 49.61
N LYS A 99 -3.92 8.27 49.05
CA LYS A 99 -3.42 8.59 47.71
C LYS A 99 -1.90 8.42 47.63
N LEU A 100 -1.15 8.90 48.62
CA LEU A 100 0.31 8.78 48.65
C LEU A 100 0.76 7.30 48.73
N ARG A 101 0.08 6.49 49.54
CA ARG A 101 0.35 5.04 49.61
C ARG A 101 0.06 4.35 48.27
N SER A 102 -1.05 4.70 47.63
CA SER A 102 -1.42 4.16 46.32
C SER A 102 -0.41 4.53 45.23
N THR A 103 -0.01 5.80 45.14
CA THR A 103 1.00 6.24 44.17
C THR A 103 2.36 5.61 44.44
N ASN A 104 2.76 5.49 45.71
CA ASN A 104 4.02 4.83 46.06
C ASN A 104 4.01 3.35 45.64
N LYS A 105 2.88 2.65 45.82
CA LYS A 105 2.70 1.27 45.33
C LYS A 105 2.84 1.20 43.80
N GLN A 106 2.18 2.09 43.06
CA GLN A 106 2.30 2.14 41.59
C GLN A 106 3.73 2.42 41.13
N VAL A 107 4.45 3.33 41.81
CA VAL A 107 5.86 3.62 41.50
C VAL A 107 6.75 2.40 41.76
N GLN A 108 6.49 1.62 42.82
CA GLN A 108 7.21 0.37 43.09
C GLN A 108 6.92 -0.71 42.04
N GLU A 109 5.69 -0.82 41.56
CA GLU A 109 5.33 -1.75 40.49
C GLU A 109 6.01 -1.38 39.17
N LEU A 110 5.96 -0.10 38.78
CA LEU A 110 6.63 0.41 37.58
C LEU A 110 8.15 0.30 37.65
N SER A 111 8.76 0.55 38.81
CA SER A 111 10.21 0.39 38.96
C SER A 111 10.64 -1.06 38.83
N ALA A 112 9.85 -2.00 39.37
CA ALA A 112 10.10 -3.43 39.19
C ALA A 112 9.94 -3.88 37.73
N GLU A 113 8.97 -3.32 37.00
CA GLU A 113 8.78 -3.59 35.57
C GLU A 113 9.95 -3.05 34.74
N ILE A 114 10.43 -1.84 35.03
CA ILE A 114 11.61 -1.26 34.38
C ILE A 114 12.86 -2.13 34.61
N GLU A 115 13.09 -2.61 35.84
CA GLU A 115 14.23 -3.49 36.13
C GLU A 115 14.16 -4.82 35.36
N LYS A 116 12.95 -5.34 35.08
CA LYS A 116 12.76 -6.53 34.24
C LYS A 116 12.96 -6.25 32.76
N LEU A 117 12.48 -5.10 32.26
CA LEU A 117 12.56 -4.75 30.83
C LEU A 117 13.96 -4.28 30.41
N LYS A 118 14.78 -3.76 31.34
CA LYS A 118 16.17 -3.34 31.06
C LYS A 118 17.02 -4.41 30.35
N PRO A 119 17.12 -5.66 30.86
CA PRO A 119 17.90 -6.70 30.19
C PRO A 119 17.28 -7.12 28.86
N GLU A 120 15.96 -7.28 28.78
CA GLU A 120 15.27 -7.65 27.52
C GLU A 120 15.51 -6.62 26.41
N LEU A 121 15.49 -5.32 26.75
CA LEU A 121 15.79 -4.26 25.81
C LEU A 121 17.26 -4.30 25.35
N ALA A 122 18.20 -4.60 26.26
CA ALA A 122 19.60 -4.75 25.91
C ALA A 122 19.84 -5.94 24.97
N GLU A 123 19.21 -7.09 25.22
CA GLU A 123 19.27 -8.26 24.33
C GLU A 123 18.64 -7.98 22.96
N SER A 124 17.46 -7.37 22.94
CA SER A 124 16.78 -6.96 21.69
C SER A 124 17.59 -5.93 20.91
N ALA A 125 18.25 -4.99 21.59
CA ALA A 125 19.16 -4.04 20.94
C ALA A 125 20.36 -4.75 20.30
N ILE A 126 20.96 -5.74 20.97
CA ILE A 126 22.04 -6.55 20.39
C ILE A 126 21.54 -7.34 19.17
N SER A 127 20.36 -7.98 19.27
CA SER A 127 19.78 -8.75 18.16
C SER A 127 19.45 -7.87 16.95
N THR A 128 18.90 -6.68 17.17
CA THR A 128 18.60 -5.73 16.08
C THR A 128 19.87 -5.19 15.45
N GLN A 129 20.92 -4.89 16.24
CA GLN A 129 22.22 -4.51 15.72
C GLN A 129 22.84 -5.62 14.84
N ALA A 130 22.73 -6.89 15.26
CA ALA A 130 23.20 -8.03 14.48
C ALA A 130 22.40 -8.20 13.18
N LEU A 131 21.08 -8.08 13.23
CA LEU A 131 20.22 -8.15 12.04
C LEU A 131 20.52 -7.01 11.04
N ILE A 132 20.77 -5.79 11.54
CA ILE A 132 21.18 -4.66 10.71
C ILE A 132 22.50 -4.96 10.00
N ALA A 133 23.47 -5.58 10.69
CA ALA A 133 24.74 -5.96 10.08
C ALA A 133 24.56 -7.03 8.99
N GLN A 134 23.74 -8.06 9.24
CA GLN A 134 23.42 -9.09 8.24
C GLN A 134 22.71 -8.51 7.03
N LEU A 135 21.71 -7.63 7.25
CA LEU A 135 21.00 -6.97 6.16
C LEU A 135 21.92 -6.09 5.32
N ALA A 136 22.91 -5.43 5.95
CA ALA A 136 23.90 -4.64 5.23
C ALA A 136 24.76 -5.53 4.31
N GLU A 137 25.20 -6.70 4.77
CA GLU A 137 25.94 -7.67 3.96
C GLU A 137 25.10 -8.23 2.81
N GLU A 138 23.89 -8.73 3.11
CA GLU A 138 22.96 -9.25 2.09
C GLU A 138 22.57 -8.17 1.07
N SER A 139 22.45 -6.90 1.47
CA SER A 139 22.12 -5.81 0.54
C SER A 139 23.21 -5.60 -0.51
N VAL A 140 24.48 -5.83 -0.19
CA VAL A 140 25.59 -5.72 -1.14
C VAL A 140 25.48 -6.83 -2.18
N GLU A 141 25.20 -8.06 -1.75
CA GLU A 141 25.03 -9.22 -2.64
C GLU A 141 23.81 -9.05 -3.56
N VAL A 142 22.67 -8.67 -2.99
CA VAL A 142 21.41 -8.46 -3.74
C VAL A 142 21.57 -7.33 -4.76
N ASN A 143 22.24 -6.22 -4.41
CA ASN A 143 22.50 -5.14 -5.35
C ASN A 143 23.42 -5.58 -6.49
N ALA A 144 24.46 -6.36 -6.21
CA ALA A 144 25.33 -6.91 -7.25
C ALA A 144 24.62 -7.89 -8.19
N LEU A 145 23.74 -8.74 -7.65
CA LEU A 145 22.88 -9.63 -8.44
C LEU A 145 21.88 -8.85 -9.30
N ARG A 146 21.30 -7.78 -8.75
CA ARG A 146 20.37 -6.91 -9.47
C ARG A 146 21.05 -6.22 -10.65
N GLU A 147 22.27 -5.71 -10.48
CA GLU A 147 23.03 -5.11 -11.59
C GLU A 147 23.31 -6.13 -12.70
N LYS A 148 23.68 -7.37 -12.35
CA LYS A 148 23.87 -8.44 -13.33
C LYS A 148 22.58 -8.80 -14.07
N ALA A 149 21.47 -8.91 -13.35
CA ALA A 149 20.16 -9.21 -13.96
C ALA A 149 19.71 -8.10 -14.93
N ILE A 150 19.90 -6.83 -14.58
CA ILE A 150 19.59 -5.69 -15.47
C ILE A 150 20.45 -5.73 -16.73
N ALA A 151 21.75 -6.06 -16.59
CA ALA A 151 22.65 -6.21 -17.73
C ALA A 151 22.21 -7.36 -18.66
N GLU A 152 21.89 -8.52 -18.11
CA GLU A 152 21.41 -9.68 -18.87
C GLU A 152 20.05 -9.41 -19.54
N GLU A 153 19.11 -8.77 -18.85
CA GLU A 153 17.81 -8.42 -19.40
C GLU A 153 17.94 -7.49 -20.62
N SER A 154 18.82 -6.48 -20.55
CA SER A 154 19.07 -5.59 -21.69
C SER A 154 19.63 -6.31 -22.93
N LEU A 155 20.49 -7.31 -22.73
CA LEU A 155 21.06 -8.13 -23.81
C LEU A 155 19.99 -9.01 -24.46
N VAL A 156 19.14 -9.64 -23.64
CA VAL A 156 18.03 -10.48 -24.10
C VAL A 156 16.98 -9.64 -24.83
N GLN A 157 16.65 -8.44 -24.34
CA GLN A 157 15.73 -7.53 -25.03
C GLN A 157 16.27 -7.10 -26.41
N ALA A 158 17.56 -6.82 -26.54
CA ALA A 158 18.16 -6.51 -27.84
C ALA A 158 18.09 -7.71 -28.81
N GLN A 159 18.39 -8.92 -28.33
CA GLN A 159 18.34 -10.14 -29.15
C GLN A 159 16.91 -10.57 -29.55
N THR A 160 15.92 -10.32 -28.69
CA THR A 160 14.51 -10.61 -28.99
C THR A 160 13.94 -9.64 -30.02
N ALA A 161 14.33 -8.36 -30.01
CA ALA A 161 13.93 -7.40 -31.03
C ALA A 161 14.43 -7.80 -32.44
N ASP A 162 15.69 -8.24 -32.54
CA ASP A 162 16.28 -8.67 -33.81
C ASP A 162 15.64 -9.96 -34.36
N THR A 163 15.27 -10.90 -33.49
CA THR A 163 14.65 -12.17 -33.91
C THR A 163 13.18 -12.03 -34.30
N GLN A 164 12.43 -11.11 -33.66
CA GLN A 164 11.03 -10.83 -34.02
C GLN A 164 10.91 -10.21 -35.41
N ALA A 165 11.81 -9.28 -35.78
CA ALA A 165 11.84 -8.70 -37.12
C ALA A 165 12.03 -9.75 -38.23
N ILE A 166 12.89 -10.74 -37.98
CA ILE A 166 13.16 -11.84 -38.93
C ILE A 166 11.95 -12.80 -39.02
N ALA A 167 11.22 -13.01 -37.93
CA ALA A 167 10.06 -13.90 -37.90
C ALA A 167 8.85 -13.34 -38.66
N GLU A 168 8.59 -12.03 -38.56
CA GLU A 168 7.49 -11.39 -39.30
C GLU A 168 7.70 -11.41 -40.82
N ASP A 169 8.94 -11.24 -41.29
CA ASP A 169 9.26 -11.29 -42.72
C ASP A 169 9.13 -12.70 -43.32
N ALA A 170 9.49 -13.74 -42.55
CA ALA A 170 9.32 -15.13 -42.98
C ALA A 170 7.84 -15.57 -43.08
N GLN A 171 6.95 -14.94 -42.31
CA GLN A 171 5.51 -15.25 -42.35
C GLN A 171 4.85 -14.73 -43.63
N ARG A 172 5.25 -13.55 -44.12
CA ARG A 172 4.73 -12.96 -45.37
C ARG A 172 5.07 -13.81 -46.61
N GLU A 173 6.21 -14.51 -46.60
CA GLU A 173 6.59 -15.45 -47.66
C GLU A 173 5.61 -16.64 -47.77
N ARG A 174 5.26 -17.22 -46.61
CA ARG A 174 4.37 -18.40 -46.56
C ARG A 174 2.97 -18.11 -47.07
N GLU A 175 2.50 -16.87 -46.91
CA GLU A 175 1.17 -16.45 -47.37
C GLU A 175 1.10 -16.30 -48.90
N ALA A 176 2.16 -15.81 -49.54
CA ALA A 176 2.18 -15.63 -50.99
C ALA A 176 2.26 -16.97 -51.77
N VAL A 177 3.02 -17.94 -51.27
CA VAL A 177 3.08 -19.29 -51.86
C VAL A 177 1.73 -20.00 -51.73
N LYS A 178 1.03 -19.81 -50.60
CA LYS A 178 -0.34 -20.33 -50.41
C LYS A 178 -1.34 -19.70 -51.39
N ALA A 179 -1.22 -18.39 -51.66
CA ALA A 179 -2.07 -17.70 -52.63
C ALA A 179 -1.87 -18.25 -54.07
N LEU A 180 -0.63 -18.61 -54.44
CA LEU A 180 -0.36 -19.24 -55.74
C LEU A 180 -1.00 -20.63 -55.86
N ASN A 181 -0.96 -21.44 -54.80
CA ASN A 181 -1.59 -22.78 -54.78
C ASN A 181 -3.13 -22.74 -54.89
N SER A 182 -3.75 -21.58 -54.66
CA SER A 182 -5.20 -21.41 -54.80
C SER A 182 -5.65 -21.10 -56.24
N LEU A 183 -4.72 -20.85 -57.16
CA LEU A 183 -5.01 -20.59 -58.58
C LEU A 183 -5.29 -21.89 -59.33
N ASN A 184 -6.45 -21.98 -59.99
CA ASN A 184 -6.84 -23.11 -60.82
C ASN A 184 -6.81 -22.77 -62.31
N LYS A 185 -6.83 -23.80 -63.17
CA LYS A 185 -6.82 -23.65 -64.64
C LYS A 185 -8.02 -22.85 -65.16
N GLY A 186 -9.15 -22.88 -64.45
CA GLY A 186 -10.34 -22.08 -64.74
C GLY A 186 -10.08 -20.57 -64.62
N ASP A 187 -9.41 -20.15 -63.55
CA ASP A 187 -9.10 -18.75 -63.27
C ASP A 187 -8.16 -18.14 -64.33
N ILE A 188 -7.21 -18.93 -64.82
CA ILE A 188 -6.31 -18.54 -65.91
C ILE A 188 -7.05 -18.46 -67.25
N SER A 189 -8.04 -19.34 -67.47
CA SER A 189 -8.86 -19.31 -68.69
C SER A 189 -9.79 -18.09 -68.75
N GLU A 190 -10.26 -17.61 -67.59
CA GLU A 190 -11.05 -16.38 -67.46
C GLU A 190 -10.23 -15.14 -67.85
N VAL A 191 -9.00 -15.03 -67.33
CA VAL A 191 -8.08 -13.94 -67.68
C VAL A 191 -7.68 -13.96 -69.16
N LYS A 192 -7.56 -15.14 -69.76
CA LYS A 192 -7.29 -15.31 -71.21
C LYS A 192 -8.48 -14.89 -72.10
N GLY A 193 -9.71 -14.97 -71.58
CA GLY A 193 -10.95 -14.68 -72.29
C GLY A 193 -11.22 -13.20 -72.55
N PHE A 194 -10.44 -12.28 -71.95
CA PHE A 194 -10.62 -10.85 -72.16
C PHE A 194 -10.33 -10.44 -73.62
N LYS A 195 -11.34 -9.83 -74.27
CA LYS A 195 -11.24 -9.28 -75.64
C LYS A 195 -10.42 -7.99 -75.70
N SER A 196 -10.48 -7.19 -74.62
CA SER A 196 -9.61 -6.05 -74.37
C SER A 196 -9.32 -6.00 -72.85
N PRO A 197 -8.09 -6.32 -72.41
CA PRO A 197 -7.76 -6.32 -70.98
C PRO A 197 -7.69 -4.89 -70.44
N SER A 198 -8.09 -4.68 -69.18
CA SER A 198 -7.85 -3.41 -68.50
C SER A 198 -6.35 -3.22 -68.24
N ASP A 199 -5.87 -1.97 -68.25
CA ASP A 199 -4.45 -1.63 -68.03
C ASP A 199 -3.83 -2.30 -66.78
N LEU A 200 -4.61 -2.47 -65.71
CA LEU A 200 -4.19 -3.17 -64.49
C LEU A 200 -3.86 -4.65 -64.71
N VAL A 201 -4.62 -5.34 -65.56
CA VAL A 201 -4.43 -6.76 -65.88
C VAL A 201 -3.22 -6.94 -66.79
N VAL A 202 -3.03 -6.01 -67.75
CA VAL A 202 -1.85 -5.96 -68.60
C VAL A 202 -0.59 -5.78 -67.76
N LEU A 203 -0.60 -4.84 -66.82
CA LEU A 203 0.53 -4.52 -65.95
C LEU A 203 0.96 -5.72 -65.08
N VAL A 204 -0.01 -6.50 -64.57
CA VAL A 204 0.28 -7.73 -63.81
C VAL A 204 0.87 -8.83 -64.67
N LEU A 205 0.36 -9.01 -65.87
CA LEU A 205 0.83 -10.07 -66.75
C LEU A 205 2.16 -9.74 -67.41
N GLU A 206 2.43 -8.46 -67.70
CA GLU A 206 3.76 -7.99 -68.09
C GLU A 206 4.78 -8.28 -66.99
N ALA A 207 4.46 -7.98 -65.73
CA ALA A 207 5.33 -8.26 -64.59
C ALA A 207 5.62 -9.77 -64.43
N VAL A 208 4.61 -10.63 -64.64
CA VAL A 208 4.78 -12.09 -64.65
C VAL A 208 5.63 -12.57 -65.83
N CYS A 209 5.44 -11.99 -67.04
CA CYS A 209 6.25 -12.33 -68.21
C CYS A 209 7.71 -11.92 -68.05
N ILE A 210 7.98 -10.77 -67.42
CA ILE A 210 9.34 -10.31 -67.09
C ILE A 210 10.05 -11.29 -66.16
N LEU A 211 9.35 -11.83 -65.15
CA LEU A 211 9.88 -12.85 -64.25
C LEU A 211 10.15 -14.19 -64.96
N LEU A 212 9.26 -14.59 -65.89
CA LEU A 212 9.44 -15.78 -66.73
C LEU A 212 10.43 -15.58 -67.89
N LYS A 213 11.07 -14.39 -68.01
CA LYS A 213 12.03 -14.02 -69.05
C LYS A 213 11.46 -14.02 -70.48
N GLU A 214 10.15 -13.80 -70.60
CA GLU A 214 9.43 -13.67 -71.87
C GLU A 214 9.19 -12.20 -72.23
N LYS A 215 8.90 -11.91 -73.51
CA LYS A 215 8.60 -10.53 -73.93
C LYS A 215 7.33 -10.01 -73.24
N PRO A 216 7.36 -8.81 -72.63
CA PRO A 216 6.22 -8.22 -71.92
C PRO A 216 5.22 -7.60 -72.91
N ASP A 217 4.62 -8.45 -73.76
CA ASP A 217 3.57 -8.05 -74.68
C ASP A 217 2.30 -8.86 -74.37
N TRP A 218 1.12 -8.24 -74.46
CA TRP A 218 -0.16 -8.91 -74.19
C TRP A 218 -0.37 -10.17 -75.04
N ASP A 219 0.01 -10.13 -76.32
CA ASP A 219 -0.11 -11.29 -77.22
C ASP A 219 0.79 -12.45 -76.79
N ASN A 220 1.95 -12.15 -76.20
CA ASN A 220 2.88 -13.14 -75.70
C ASN A 220 2.43 -13.67 -74.33
N ALA A 221 1.93 -12.80 -73.45
CA ALA A 221 1.30 -13.18 -72.18
C ALA A 221 0.12 -14.14 -72.41
N LYS A 222 -0.70 -13.90 -73.44
CA LYS A 222 -1.82 -14.76 -73.83
C LYS A 222 -1.38 -16.14 -74.31
N LYS A 223 -0.24 -16.23 -75.00
CA LYS A 223 0.38 -17.51 -75.40
C LYS A 223 0.94 -18.26 -74.19
N VAL A 224 1.65 -17.55 -73.31
CA VAL A 224 2.27 -18.12 -72.11
C VAL A 224 1.21 -18.65 -71.12
N MET A 225 0.11 -17.94 -70.91
CA MET A 225 -1.04 -18.41 -70.12
C MET A 225 -1.80 -19.58 -70.78
N GLY A 226 -1.68 -19.71 -72.11
CA GLY A 226 -2.32 -20.78 -72.87
C GLY A 226 -1.61 -22.13 -72.78
N ASP A 227 -0.37 -22.15 -72.30
CA ASP A 227 0.40 -23.36 -72.08
C ASP A 227 -0.09 -24.12 -70.85
N SER A 228 -0.36 -25.41 -71.01
CA SER A 228 -0.78 -26.31 -69.94
C SER A 228 0.21 -26.40 -68.77
N GLY A 229 1.49 -26.03 -69.00
CA GLY A 229 2.55 -25.98 -68.00
C GLY A 229 2.73 -24.63 -67.28
N PHE A 230 1.92 -23.60 -67.58
CA PHE A 230 2.12 -22.24 -67.03
C PHE A 230 2.19 -22.20 -65.49
N LEU A 231 1.23 -22.82 -64.80
CA LEU A 231 1.20 -22.84 -63.33
C LEU A 231 2.40 -23.61 -62.74
N LYS A 232 2.85 -24.69 -63.41
CA LYS A 232 4.06 -25.42 -63.00
C LYS A 232 5.32 -24.56 -63.17
N ARG A 233 5.42 -23.80 -64.27
CA ARG A 233 6.54 -22.86 -64.49
C ARG A 233 6.61 -21.74 -63.46
N LEU A 234 5.47 -21.30 -62.91
CA LEU A 234 5.46 -20.33 -61.81
C LEU A 234 5.89 -20.97 -60.48
N TYR A 235 5.57 -22.24 -60.27
CA TYR A 235 5.93 -22.99 -59.07
C TYR A 235 7.41 -23.39 -59.04
N ASP A 236 7.92 -23.89 -60.17
CA ASP A 236 9.29 -24.37 -60.35
C ASP A 236 10.27 -23.23 -60.70
N LEU A 237 9.83 -21.96 -60.64
CA LEU A 237 10.72 -20.84 -60.87
C LEU A 237 11.80 -20.80 -59.78
N ASP A 238 13.05 -20.86 -60.20
CA ASP A 238 14.22 -20.76 -59.32
C ASP A 238 14.25 -19.36 -58.65
N LYS A 239 13.68 -19.33 -57.43
CA LYS A 239 13.54 -18.14 -56.58
C LYS A 239 14.87 -17.62 -56.06
N ASP A 240 15.92 -18.45 -56.07
CA ASP A 240 17.23 -18.13 -55.51
C ASP A 240 18.16 -17.49 -56.56
N ASN A 241 17.86 -17.61 -57.86
CA ASN A 241 18.73 -17.12 -58.95
C ASN A 241 18.02 -16.18 -59.95
N ILE A 242 17.27 -15.20 -59.43
CA ILE A 242 16.67 -14.15 -60.25
C ILE A 242 17.73 -13.09 -60.59
N LYS A 243 18.03 -12.91 -61.89
CA LYS A 243 19.00 -11.92 -62.36
C LYS A 243 18.63 -10.50 -61.92
N GLU A 244 19.61 -9.74 -61.44
CA GLU A 244 19.42 -8.38 -60.94
C GLU A 244 18.83 -7.42 -61.99
N GLY A 245 19.09 -7.66 -63.28
CA GLY A 245 18.49 -6.91 -64.39
C GLY A 245 16.98 -7.12 -64.54
N THR A 246 16.46 -8.28 -64.13
CA THR A 246 15.01 -8.56 -64.10
C THR A 246 14.35 -7.88 -62.91
N LEU A 247 14.99 -7.89 -61.74
CA LEU A 247 14.50 -7.22 -60.52
C LEU A 247 14.43 -5.69 -60.70
N ARG A 248 15.42 -5.07 -61.36
CA ARG A 248 15.38 -3.63 -61.65
C ARG A 248 14.19 -3.24 -62.53
N LYS A 249 13.88 -4.06 -63.54
CA LYS A 249 12.70 -3.84 -64.39
C LYS A 249 11.42 -4.03 -63.58
N LEU A 250 11.35 -5.07 -62.76
CA LEU A 250 10.19 -5.36 -61.92
C LEU A 250 9.92 -4.27 -60.88
N ARG A 251 10.97 -3.63 -60.35
CA ARG A 251 10.86 -2.54 -59.36
C ARG A 251 10.05 -1.34 -59.88
N ALA A 252 10.12 -1.03 -61.17
CA ALA A 252 9.32 0.03 -61.78
C ALA A 252 7.81 -0.29 -61.74
N TYR A 253 7.46 -1.56 -61.89
CA TYR A 253 6.08 -2.04 -61.79
C TYR A 253 5.59 -2.12 -60.34
N ILE A 254 6.43 -2.59 -59.41
CA ILE A 254 6.09 -2.70 -57.98
C ILE A 254 5.95 -1.33 -57.30
N ALA A 255 6.75 -0.34 -57.72
CA ALA A 255 6.66 1.02 -57.20
C ALA A 255 5.41 1.77 -57.70
N ASN A 256 4.71 1.27 -58.72
CA ASN A 256 3.48 1.88 -59.20
C ASN A 256 2.35 1.69 -58.16
N PRO A 257 1.73 2.77 -57.65
CA PRO A 257 0.63 2.67 -56.68
C PRO A 257 -0.58 1.84 -57.17
N GLN A 258 -0.73 1.68 -58.48
CA GLN A 258 -1.78 0.84 -59.09
C GLN A 258 -1.50 -0.66 -59.00
N PHE A 259 -0.25 -1.07 -58.72
CA PHE A 259 0.18 -2.46 -58.59
C PHE A 259 0.05 -2.99 -57.15
N GLN A 260 -1.14 -2.82 -56.57
CA GLN A 260 -1.46 -3.35 -55.25
C GLN A 260 -2.48 -4.49 -55.37
N PRO A 261 -2.30 -5.61 -54.63
CA PRO A 261 -3.23 -6.73 -54.65
C PRO A 261 -4.69 -6.33 -54.43
N ASP A 262 -4.96 -5.35 -53.55
CA ASP A 262 -6.33 -4.91 -53.23
C ASP A 262 -6.98 -4.09 -54.36
N ILE A 263 -6.19 -3.42 -55.18
CA ILE A 263 -6.66 -2.67 -56.35
C ILE A 263 -6.93 -3.64 -57.50
N VAL A 264 -6.02 -4.59 -57.72
CA VAL A 264 -6.14 -5.63 -58.76
C VAL A 264 -7.26 -6.61 -58.45
N ALA A 265 -7.54 -6.89 -57.17
CA ALA A 265 -8.64 -7.73 -56.71
C ALA A 265 -10.01 -7.30 -57.25
N LYS A 266 -10.21 -5.99 -57.45
CA LYS A 266 -11.47 -5.43 -57.98
C LYS A 266 -11.71 -5.81 -59.44
N LYS A 267 -10.69 -6.26 -60.16
CA LYS A 267 -10.78 -6.64 -61.59
C LYS A 267 -10.76 -8.14 -61.79
N SER A 268 -9.90 -8.85 -61.08
CA SER A 268 -9.86 -10.32 -61.13
C SER A 268 -9.15 -10.87 -59.90
N PHE A 269 -9.73 -11.91 -59.31
CA PHE A 269 -9.12 -12.66 -58.21
C PHE A 269 -7.84 -13.37 -58.66
N ALA A 270 -7.83 -13.91 -59.88
CA ALA A 270 -6.65 -14.54 -60.45
C ALA A 270 -5.46 -13.57 -60.56
N CYS A 271 -5.74 -12.34 -60.99
CA CYS A 271 -4.73 -11.28 -61.11
C CYS A 271 -4.24 -10.80 -59.74
N LYS A 272 -5.09 -10.82 -58.70
CA LYS A 272 -4.68 -10.54 -57.31
C LYS A 272 -3.62 -11.53 -56.84
N SER A 273 -3.86 -12.83 -57.02
CA SER A 273 -2.95 -13.88 -56.58
C SER A 273 -1.62 -13.83 -57.35
N LEU A 274 -1.65 -13.55 -58.66
CA LEU A 274 -0.45 -13.33 -59.45
C LEU A 274 0.32 -12.07 -58.99
N CYS A 275 -0.38 -10.96 -58.70
CA CYS A 275 0.25 -9.73 -58.19
C CYS A 275 0.92 -9.94 -56.81
N MET A 276 0.27 -10.66 -55.89
CA MET A 276 0.85 -11.02 -54.60
C MET A 276 2.11 -11.88 -54.76
N TRP A 277 2.08 -12.86 -55.65
CA TRP A 277 3.22 -13.72 -55.94
C TRP A 277 4.40 -12.94 -56.52
N VAL A 278 4.17 -12.08 -57.51
CA VAL A 278 5.22 -11.22 -58.09
C VAL A 278 5.88 -10.32 -57.03
N ARG A 279 5.08 -9.71 -56.15
CA ARG A 279 5.61 -8.88 -55.05
C ARG A 279 6.40 -9.71 -54.05
N ALA A 280 5.93 -10.90 -53.70
CA ALA A 280 6.63 -11.80 -52.80
C ALA A 280 7.97 -12.27 -53.37
N MET A 281 8.08 -12.47 -54.69
CA MET A 281 9.34 -12.82 -55.35
C MET A 281 10.38 -11.68 -55.31
N ASP A 282 9.96 -10.40 -55.41
CA ASP A 282 10.88 -9.26 -55.23
C ASP A 282 11.35 -9.12 -53.77
N VAL A 283 10.44 -9.30 -52.82
CA VAL A 283 10.77 -9.30 -51.38
C VAL A 283 11.72 -10.45 -51.07
N TYR A 284 11.45 -11.66 -51.58
CA TYR A 284 12.32 -12.82 -51.40
C TYR A 284 13.71 -12.58 -51.97
N ALA A 285 13.85 -12.10 -53.20
CA ALA A 285 15.17 -11.86 -53.79
C ALA A 285 15.99 -10.80 -53.00
N ARG A 286 15.33 -9.85 -52.36
CA ARG A 286 15.96 -8.84 -51.50
C ARG A 286 16.34 -9.40 -50.14
N VAL A 287 15.41 -10.11 -49.51
CA VAL A 287 15.56 -10.70 -48.18
C VAL A 287 16.55 -11.87 -48.24
N ALA A 288 16.53 -12.72 -49.26
CA ALA A 288 17.52 -13.78 -49.46
C ALA A 288 18.96 -13.22 -49.47
N LYS A 289 19.18 -12.08 -50.13
CA LYS A 289 20.49 -11.37 -50.14
C LYS A 289 20.92 -10.85 -48.76
N GLU A 290 19.96 -10.48 -47.91
CA GLU A 290 20.21 -10.00 -46.54
C GLU A 290 20.23 -11.13 -45.49
N VAL A 291 19.54 -12.22 -45.77
CA VAL A 291 19.26 -13.33 -44.85
C VAL A 291 20.22 -14.49 -45.07
N GLU A 292 20.81 -14.70 -46.25
CA GLU A 292 21.94 -15.64 -46.42
C GLU A 292 23.08 -15.38 -45.42
N PRO A 293 23.64 -14.16 -45.30
CA PRO A 293 24.71 -13.89 -44.35
C PRO A 293 24.23 -13.91 -42.88
N LYS A 294 22.92 -13.70 -42.62
CA LYS A 294 22.34 -13.76 -41.27
C LYS A 294 21.99 -15.19 -40.85
N LYS A 295 21.53 -16.05 -41.77
CA LYS A 295 21.31 -17.49 -41.53
C LYS A 295 22.63 -18.20 -41.26
N ALA A 296 23.69 -17.87 -41.99
CA ALA A 296 25.03 -18.39 -41.70
C ALA A 296 25.47 -18.04 -40.28
N ARG A 297 25.36 -16.76 -39.88
CA ARG A 297 25.67 -16.30 -38.52
C ARG A 297 24.77 -16.91 -37.44
N LEU A 298 23.50 -17.14 -37.74
CA LEU A 298 22.53 -17.72 -36.81
C LEU A 298 22.75 -19.23 -36.63
N GLN A 299 23.22 -19.92 -37.67
CA GLN A 299 23.66 -21.32 -37.57
C GLN A 299 24.91 -21.42 -36.68
N GLU A 300 25.90 -20.57 -36.92
CA GLU A 300 27.14 -20.51 -36.14
C GLU A 300 26.88 -20.19 -34.65
N ALA A 301 26.01 -19.22 -34.36
CA ALA A 301 25.60 -18.90 -32.99
C ALA A 301 24.78 -20.02 -32.31
N LYS A 302 24.05 -20.83 -33.09
CA LYS A 302 23.34 -22.01 -32.56
C LYS A 302 24.27 -23.18 -32.28
N ASP A 303 25.30 -23.37 -33.11
CA ASP A 303 26.31 -24.39 -32.92
C ASP A 303 27.19 -24.07 -31.69
N ASP A 304 27.52 -22.80 -31.46
CA ASP A 304 28.22 -22.34 -30.25
C ASP A 304 27.40 -22.51 -28.95
N LEU A 305 26.06 -22.40 -29.05
CA LEU A 305 25.16 -22.61 -27.91
C LEU A 305 24.98 -24.10 -27.60
N ALA A 306 24.93 -24.95 -28.64
CA ALA A 306 24.81 -26.40 -28.50
C ALA A 306 26.12 -27.07 -28.01
N GLY A 307 27.29 -26.50 -28.33
CA GLY A 307 28.58 -26.97 -27.81
C GLY A 307 28.84 -26.63 -26.33
N LYS A 308 27.98 -25.82 -25.70
CA LYS A 308 28.06 -25.42 -24.29
C LYS A 308 26.99 -26.07 -23.39
N GLN A 309 26.16 -26.97 -23.93
CA GLN A 309 25.25 -27.82 -23.13
C GLN A 309 25.88 -29.16 -22.76
#